data_AF-A0A6B3M9E4-F1
#
_entry.id   AF-A0A6B3M9E4-F1
#
_cell.length_a   1.000
_cell.length_b   1.000
_cell.length_c   1.000
_cell.angle_alpha   90.00
_cell.angle_beta   90.00
_cell.angle_gamma   90.00
#
_symmetry.space_group_name_H-M   'P 1'
#
loop_
_entity.id
_entity.type
_entity.pdbx_description
1 polymer ?
#
loop_
_entity_poly.entity_id
_entity_poly.type
_entity_poly.pdbx_seq_one_letter_code
_entity_poly.pdbx_strand_id
1 'polypeptide(L)'
;MLILKITLLLTGLWAVWTGLKACEQVYGIALLLTGLIVVVWGLSLAPLWLQIAVEMLLIFLVHLFSNFYRPYRRIPLSQVSKIDYEAE
;
A
#
# COMPACT_ATOMS: atom_id res chain seq x y z
N MET A 1 -11.73 -19.51 17.52
CA MET A 1 -11.54 -19.43 16.05
C MET A 1 -11.08 -18.06 15.56
N LEU A 2 -11.54 -16.95 16.13
CA LEU A 2 -11.13 -15.59 15.71
C LEU A 2 -9.62 -15.35 15.89
N ILE A 3 -9.04 -15.81 17.01
CA ILE A 3 -7.59 -15.74 17.28
C ILE A 3 -6.78 -16.37 16.14
N LEU A 4 -7.16 -17.57 15.68
CA LEU A 4 -6.46 -18.30 14.64
C LEU A 4 -6.48 -17.55 13.30
N LYS A 5 -7.58 -16.83 13.01
CA LYS A 5 -7.74 -15.99 11.81
C LYS A 5 -6.86 -14.73 11.90
N ILE A 6 -6.83 -14.08 13.07
CA ILE A 6 -5.94 -12.93 13.32
C ILE A 6 -4.48 -13.35 13.21
N THR A 7 -4.11 -14.49 13.79
CA THR A 7 -2.73 -14.98 13.69
C THR A 7 -2.35 -15.28 12.24
N LEU A 8 -3.27 -15.82 11.43
CA LEU A 8 -3.02 -16.07 10.01
C LEU A 8 -2.80 -14.76 9.23
N LEU A 9 -3.59 -13.73 9.53
CA LEU A 9 -3.42 -12.39 8.95
C LEU A 9 -2.09 -11.77 9.34
N LEU A 10 -1.70 -11.87 10.61
CA LEU A 10 -0.44 -11.35 11.12
C LEU A 10 0.77 -12.08 10.53
N THR A 11 0.72 -13.40 10.40
CA THR A 11 1.81 -14.18 9.79
C THR A 11 1.93 -13.90 8.29
N GLY A 12 0.81 -13.73 7.59
CA GLY A 12 0.81 -13.30 6.19
C GLY A 12 1.43 -11.92 6.00
N LEU A 13 1.03 -10.92 6.82
CA LEU A 13 1.64 -9.59 6.79
C LEU A 13 3.13 -9.63 7.12
N TRP A 14 3.52 -10.42 8.12
CA TRP A 14 4.92 -10.58 8.51
C TRP A 14 5.75 -11.20 7.39
N ALA A 15 5.22 -12.21 6.70
CA ALA A 15 5.85 -12.83 5.54
C ALA A 15 6.03 -11.83 4.37
N VAL A 16 5.01 -11.03 4.05
CA VAL A 16 5.14 -9.97 3.03
C VAL A 16 6.22 -8.96 3.43
N TRP A 17 6.24 -8.55 4.70
CA TRP A 17 7.22 -7.59 5.21
C TRP A 17 8.66 -8.13 5.18
N THR A 18 8.88 -9.38 5.57
CA THR A 18 10.21 -10.00 5.52
C THR A 18 10.64 -10.27 4.08
N GLY A 19 9.71 -10.63 3.19
CA GLY A 19 9.94 -10.76 1.75
C GLY A 19 10.40 -9.47 1.09
N LEU A 20 9.81 -8.32 1.45
CA LEU A 20 10.24 -6.99 1.00
C LEU A 20 11.67 -6.63 1.42
N LYS A 21 12.13 -7.16 2.56
CA LYS A 21 13.48 -6.93 3.09
C LYS A 21 14.51 -7.98 2.67
N ALA A 22 14.08 -9.02 1.97
CA ALA A 22 14.98 -10.08 1.53
C ALA A 22 15.94 -9.53 0.47
N CYS A 23 17.24 -9.74 0.69
CA CYS A 23 18.28 -9.33 -0.25
C CYS A 23 18.28 -10.22 -1.51
N GLU A 24 17.83 -11.46 -1.37
CA GLU A 24 17.80 -12.46 -2.43
C GLU A 24 16.48 -12.42 -3.20
N GLN A 25 16.56 -12.11 -4.51
CA GLN A 25 15.39 -11.83 -5.35
C GLN A 25 14.39 -12.98 -5.41
N VAL A 26 14.86 -14.22 -5.64
CA VAL A 26 13.97 -15.37 -5.81
C VAL A 26 13.26 -15.68 -4.50
N TYR A 27 14.00 -15.71 -3.39
CA TYR A 27 13.44 -15.95 -2.07
C TYR A 27 12.47 -14.83 -1.67
N GLY A 28 12.82 -13.57 -1.89
CA GLY A 28 11.98 -12.42 -1.59
C GLY A 28 10.65 -12.46 -2.34
N ILE A 29 10.67 -12.76 -3.64
CA ILE A 29 9.46 -12.86 -4.47
C ILE A 29 8.59 -14.05 -4.01
N ALA A 30 9.19 -15.21 -3.73
CA ALA A 30 8.46 -16.37 -3.23
C ALA A 30 7.77 -16.08 -1.89
N LEU A 31 8.46 -15.39 -0.98
CA LEU A 31 7.92 -15.01 0.33
C LEU A 31 6.82 -13.95 0.22
N LEU A 32 6.99 -12.99 -0.68
CA LEU A 32 5.97 -11.99 -1.03
C LEU A 32 4.68 -12.64 -1.51
N LEU A 33 4.77 -13.52 -2.51
CA LEU A 33 3.62 -14.24 -3.07
C LEU A 33 2.96 -15.12 -2.03
N THR A 34 3.75 -15.89 -1.28
CA THR A 34 3.23 -16.78 -0.23
C THR A 34 2.53 -15.98 0.86
N GLY A 35 3.14 -14.89 1.32
CA GLY A 35 2.54 -13.98 2.30
C GLY A 35 1.23 -13.37 1.79
N LEU A 36 1.19 -12.95 0.52
CA LEU A 36 -0.02 -12.40 -0.10
C LEU A 36 -1.17 -13.41 -0.11
N ILE A 37 -0.90 -14.66 -0.51
CA ILE A 37 -1.90 -15.74 -0.52
C ILE A 37 -2.44 -15.99 0.89
N VAL A 38 -1.54 -16.05 1.89
CA VAL A 38 -1.92 -16.27 3.30
C VAL A 38 -2.78 -15.11 3.83
N VAL A 39 -2.47 -13.86 3.48
CA VAL A 39 -3.30 -12.69 3.84
C VAL A 39 -4.69 -12.80 3.22
N VAL A 40 -4.79 -13.11 1.92
CA VAL A 40 -6.07 -13.25 1.21
C VAL A 40 -6.92 -14.36 1.81
N TRP A 41 -6.34 -15.53 2.07
CA TRP A 41 -7.04 -16.63 2.73
C TRP A 41 -7.44 -16.30 4.16
N GLY A 42 -6.57 -15.65 4.94
CA GLY A 42 -6.87 -15.20 6.30
C GLY A 42 -8.04 -14.21 6.33
N LEU A 43 -8.07 -13.28 5.38
CA LEU A 43 -9.14 -12.29 5.25
C LEU A 43 -10.44 -12.94 4.77
N SER A 44 -10.40 -13.84 3.79
CA SER A 44 -11.57 -14.55 3.26
C SER A 44 -12.27 -15.39 4.33
N LEU A 45 -11.52 -15.91 5.30
CA LEU A 45 -12.07 -16.67 6.43
C LEU A 45 -12.53 -15.75 7.58
N ALA A 46 -12.16 -14.47 7.59
CA ALA A 46 -12.50 -13.52 8.66
C ALA A 46 -14.01 -13.18 8.69
N PRO A 47 -14.56 -12.79 9.85
CA PRO A 47 -15.93 -12.27 9.92
C PRO A 47 -16.08 -10.98 9.09
N LEU A 48 -17.27 -10.76 8.54
CA LEU A 48 -17.61 -9.63 7.65
C LEU A 48 -17.20 -8.26 8.22
N TRP A 49 -17.38 -8.03 9.53
CA TRP A 49 -16.98 -6.77 10.16
C TRP A 49 -15.49 -6.45 9.96
N LEU A 50 -14.64 -7.48 9.85
CA LEU A 50 -13.18 -7.35 9.86
C LEU A 50 -12.71 -7.13 8.44
N GLN A 51 -13.31 -7.86 7.50
CA GLN A 51 -13.12 -7.64 6.06
C GLN A 51 -13.41 -6.18 5.70
N ILE A 52 -14.59 -5.67 6.08
CA ILE A 52 -15.00 -4.29 5.82
C ILE A 52 -14.02 -3.30 6.46
N ALA A 53 -13.62 -3.53 7.72
CA ALA A 53 -12.68 -2.65 8.41
C ALA A 53 -11.31 -2.58 7.69
N VAL A 54 -10.78 -3.72 7.24
CA VAL A 54 -9.51 -3.78 6.52
C VAL A 54 -9.61 -3.13 5.13
N GLU A 55 -10.69 -3.37 4.39
CA GLU A 55 -10.92 -2.73 3.08
C GLU A 55 -11.04 -1.22 3.20
N MET A 56 -11.80 -0.72 4.20
CA MET A 56 -11.91 0.72 4.46
C MET A 56 -10.56 1.34 4.82
N LEU A 57 -9.74 0.66 5.63
CA LEU A 57 -8.39 1.09 5.93
C LEU A 57 -7.53 1.14 4.67
N LEU A 58 -7.64 0.16 3.78
CA LEU A 58 -6.88 0.09 2.52
C LEU A 58 -7.25 1.25 1.59
N ILE A 59 -8.55 1.52 1.43
CA ILE A 59 -9.06 2.65 0.63
C ILE A 59 -8.53 3.97 1.21
N PHE A 60 -8.59 4.13 2.53
CA PHE A 60 -8.05 5.32 3.19
C PHE A 60 -6.56 5.48 2.94
N LEU A 61 -5.77 4.41 3.06
CA LEU A 61 -4.33 4.43 2.80
C LEU A 61 -4.02 4.83 1.36
N VAL A 62 -4.70 4.21 0.39
CA VAL A 62 -4.53 4.51 -1.03
C VAL A 62 -4.87 5.98 -1.32
N HIS A 63 -5.95 6.49 -0.72
CA HIS A 63 -6.35 7.88 -0.89
C HIS A 63 -5.31 8.84 -0.29
N LEU A 64 -4.81 8.52 0.91
CA LEU A 64 -3.76 9.27 1.58
C LEU A 64 -2.48 9.30 0.73
N PHE A 65 -2.00 8.14 0.28
CA PHE A 65 -0.83 8.03 -0.59
C PHE A 65 -1.03 8.76 -1.91
N SER A 66 -2.19 8.64 -2.54
CA SER A 66 -2.49 9.38 -3.78
C SER A 66 -2.45 10.89 -3.58
N ASN A 67 -2.85 11.39 -2.40
CA ASN A 67 -2.80 12.82 -2.10
C ASN A 67 -1.36 13.29 -1.80
N PHE A 68 -0.54 12.46 -1.15
CA PHE A 68 0.89 12.72 -0.94
C PHE A 68 1.71 12.69 -2.23
N TYR A 69 1.41 11.76 -3.14
CA TYR A 69 2.12 11.59 -4.41
C TYR A 69 1.55 12.43 -5.54
N ARG A 70 0.69 13.42 -5.28
CA ARG A 70 0.18 14.32 -6.31
C ARG A 70 1.41 15.01 -6.95
N PRO A 71 1.77 14.67 -8.21
CA PRO A 71 2.94 15.26 -8.82
C PRO A 71 2.71 16.76 -8.89
N TYR A 72 3.73 17.55 -8.54
CA TYR A 72 3.73 19.01 -8.62
C TYR A 72 2.92 19.46 -9.83
N ARG A 73 1.82 20.16 -9.55
CA ARG A 73 0.92 20.75 -10.53
C ARG A 73 1.78 21.38 -11.63
N ARG A 74 1.74 20.84 -12.85
CA ARG A 74 2.46 21.46 -13.98
C ARG A 74 1.99 22.91 -14.05
N ILE A 75 2.90 23.83 -13.76
CA ILE A 75 2.64 25.26 -13.91
C ILE A 75 2.44 25.47 -15.41
N PRO A 76 1.29 26.04 -15.84
CA PRO A 76 1.10 26.33 -17.26
C PRO A 76 2.17 27.33 -17.72
N LEU A 77 2.80 27.07 -18.86
CA LEU A 77 3.86 27.91 -19.46
C LEU A 77 3.46 29.39 -19.61
N SER A 78 2.16 29.69 -19.66
CA SER A 78 1.61 31.05 -19.66
C SER A 78 1.92 31.86 -18.40
N GLN A 79 2.34 31.23 -17.31
CA GLN A 79 2.72 31.89 -16.06
C GLN A 79 4.24 32.12 -15.95
N VAL A 80 5.06 31.44 -16.76
CA VAL A 80 6.52 31.60 -16.74
C VAL A 80 6.93 32.90 -17.42
N SER A 81 6.31 33.25 -18.55
CA SER A 81 6.68 34.47 -19.28
C SER A 81 6.39 35.77 -18.54
N LYS A 82 5.60 35.76 -17.46
CA LYS A 82 5.24 36.98 -16.72
C LYS A 82 6.26 37.35 -15.65
N ILE A 83 7.09 36.39 -15.22
CA ILE A 83 8.07 36.58 -14.14
C ILE A 83 9.34 37.26 -14.69
N ASP A 84 9.69 36.98 -15.95
CA ASP A 84 10.92 37.52 -16.55
C ASP A 84 10.81 39.00 -16.96
N TYR A 85 9.61 39.54 -17.18
CA TYR A 85 9.42 40.96 -17.55
C TYR A 85 9.34 41.94 -16.37
N GLU A 86 9.19 41.46 -15.13
CA GLU A 86 9.23 42.33 -13.94
C GLU A 86 10.63 42.41 -13.30
N ALA A 87 11.62 41.75 -13.91
CA ALA A 87 13.01 41.73 -13.46
C ALA A 87 13.96 42.61 -14.31
N GLU A 88 13.41 43.49 -15.16
CA GLU A 88 14.15 44.56 -15.85
C GLU A 88 13.90 45.93 -15.22
#